data_AF-A0A2M7ZXF1-F1
#
_entry.id   AF-A0A2M7ZXF1-F1
#
_cell.length_a   1.000
_cell.length_b   1.000
_cell.length_c   1.000
_cell.angle_alpha   90.00
_cell.angle_beta   90.00
_cell.angle_gamma   90.00
#
_symmetry.space_group_name_H-M   'P 1'
#
loop_
_entity.id
_entity.type
_entity.pdbx_description
1 polymer ?
#
loop_
_entity_poly.entity_id
_entity_poly.type
_entity_poly.pdbx_seq_one_letter_code
_entity_poly.pdbx_strand_id
1 'polypeptide(L)'
;MNTKRKASGFFIVEILIVLLIVGILAVALLPNLTVYTQKAKFRDDIAAAAALKPAVEFCLIKNQSGTTLSTLCAGGAEGIPANIASGYGGYVGSTAVAGGVVTITSTTNFGASGTDEYTYILTPTITTNSVITWAATGTCAAQGLC
;
A
#
# COMPACT_ATOMS: atom_id res chain seq x y z
N MET A 1 2.25 -65.55 24.18
CA MET A 1 2.92 -64.54 25.04
C MET A 1 2.46 -63.16 24.60
N ASN A 2 1.50 -62.56 25.31
CA ASN A 2 0.86 -61.31 24.91
C ASN A 2 1.57 -60.13 25.59
N THR A 3 2.47 -59.47 24.86
CA THR A 3 3.22 -58.30 25.33
C THR A 3 2.30 -57.09 25.42
N LYS A 4 1.86 -56.75 26.64
CA LYS A 4 1.17 -55.49 26.92
C LYS A 4 2.13 -54.34 26.63
N ARG A 5 1.98 -53.68 25.48
CA ARG A 5 2.67 -52.41 25.19
C ARG A 5 2.14 -51.36 26.17
N LYS A 6 2.99 -50.90 27.09
CA LYS A 6 2.69 -49.76 27.96
C LYS A 6 2.71 -48.52 27.09
N ALA A 7 1.54 -48.06 26.65
CA ALA A 7 1.42 -46.75 26.01
C ALA A 7 1.83 -45.71 27.07
N SER A 8 3.06 -45.20 26.97
CA SER A 8 3.50 -44.06 27.76
C SER A 8 2.83 -42.82 27.16
N GLY A 9 1.57 -42.59 27.54
CA GLY A 9 0.84 -41.40 27.15
C GLY A 9 1.53 -40.17 27.72
N PHE A 10 1.75 -39.18 26.85
CA PHE A 10 2.22 -37.86 27.23
C PHE A 10 1.29 -37.26 28.29
N PHE A 11 1.84 -36.65 29.33
CA PHE A 11 1.05 -36.18 30.46
C PHE A 11 0.19 -34.98 29.99
N ILE A 12 -1.11 -34.98 30.27
CA ILE A 12 -2.03 -33.90 29.82
C ILE A 12 -1.54 -32.51 30.24
N VAL A 13 -0.89 -32.40 31.41
CA VAL A 13 -0.31 -31.15 31.91
C VAL A 13 0.77 -30.58 30.99
N GLU A 14 1.46 -31.45 30.28
CA GLU A 14 2.57 -31.12 29.40
C GLU A 14 2.03 -30.52 28.09
N ILE A 15 0.87 -30.98 27.59
CA ILE A 15 0.15 -30.29 26.49
C ILE A 15 -0.41 -28.96 26.98
N LEU A 16 -0.95 -28.90 28.19
CA LEU A 16 -1.55 -27.67 28.72
C LEU A 16 -0.52 -26.54 28.88
N ILE A 17 0.68 -26.84 29.36
CA ILE A 17 1.76 -25.84 29.49
C ILE A 17 2.20 -25.36 28.09
N VAL A 18 2.35 -26.27 27.13
CA VAL A 18 2.71 -25.90 25.75
C VAL A 18 1.64 -24.99 25.13
N LEU A 19 0.37 -25.33 25.28
CA LEU A 19 -0.75 -24.51 24.78
C LEU A 19 -0.76 -23.13 25.45
N LEU A 20 -0.47 -23.05 26.74
CA LEU A 20 -0.43 -21.81 27.50
C LEU A 20 0.70 -20.89 27.01
N ILE A 21 1.90 -21.44 26.79
CA ILE A 21 3.04 -20.70 26.25
C ILE A 21 2.73 -20.21 24.82
N VAL A 22 2.20 -21.08 23.96
CA VAL A 22 1.82 -20.71 22.58
C VAL A 22 0.75 -19.60 22.59
N GLY A 23 -0.22 -19.67 23.51
CA GLY A 23 -1.24 -18.64 23.66
C GLY A 23 -0.67 -17.27 24.02
N ILE A 24 0.27 -17.20 24.97
CA ILE A 24 0.93 -15.93 25.35
C ILE A 24 1.73 -15.36 24.18
N LEU A 25 2.51 -16.21 23.51
CA LEU A 25 3.34 -15.79 22.37
C LEU A 25 2.49 -15.27 21.20
N ALA A 26 1.34 -15.90 20.93
CA ALA A 26 0.43 -15.46 19.87
C ALA A 26 -0.13 -14.06 20.14
N VAL A 27 -0.60 -13.80 21.37
CA VAL A 27 -1.16 -12.48 21.75
C VAL A 27 -0.12 -11.36 21.63
N ALA A 28 1.13 -11.63 22.01
CA ALA A 28 2.20 -10.63 21.93
C ALA A 28 2.58 -10.25 20.48
N LEU A 29 2.44 -11.19 19.52
CA LEU A 29 2.87 -10.99 18.12
C LEU A 29 1.77 -10.44 17.21
N LEU A 30 0.50 -10.74 17.50
CA LEU A 30 -0.64 -10.30 16.69
C LEU A 30 -0.72 -8.80 16.36
N PRO A 31 -0.45 -7.85 17.29
CA PRO A 31 -0.61 -6.43 16.97
C PRO A 31 0.37 -5.93 15.91
N ASN A 32 1.54 -6.55 15.75
CA ASN A 32 2.53 -6.11 14.77
C ASN A 32 2.28 -6.71 13.38
N LEU A 33 1.68 -7.91 13.31
CA LEU A 33 1.41 -8.60 12.04
C LEU A 33 0.39 -7.87 11.16
N THR A 34 -0.56 -7.15 11.75
CA THR A 34 -1.59 -6.41 11.00
C THR A 34 -0.99 -5.25 10.19
N VAL A 35 -0.06 -4.48 10.78
CA VAL A 35 0.60 -3.37 10.08
C VAL A 35 1.52 -3.88 8.97
N TYR A 36 2.28 -4.94 9.21
CA TYR A 36 3.16 -5.50 8.17
C TYR A 36 2.37 -6.06 6.98
N THR A 37 1.26 -6.73 7.24
CA THR A 37 0.40 -7.25 6.15
C THR A 37 -0.26 -6.11 5.39
N GLN A 38 -0.74 -5.06 6.06
CA GLN A 38 -1.27 -3.88 5.38
C GLN A 38 -0.20 -3.18 4.54
N LYS A 39 1.03 -3.04 5.06
CA LYS A 39 2.15 -2.46 4.31
C LYS A 39 2.53 -3.29 3.09
N ALA A 40 2.46 -4.61 3.19
CA ALA A 40 2.67 -5.51 2.05
C ALA A 40 1.60 -5.31 0.97
N LYS A 41 0.32 -5.20 1.36
CA LYS A 41 -0.78 -4.90 0.43
C LYS A 41 -0.61 -3.54 -0.25
N PHE A 42 -0.23 -2.51 0.53
CA PHE A 42 -0.04 -1.14 0.04
C PHE A 42 1.15 -0.98 -0.94
N ARG A 43 1.97 -2.03 -1.13
CA ARG A 43 3.00 -2.03 -2.17
C ARG A 43 2.42 -1.93 -3.57
N ASP A 44 1.21 -2.44 -3.77
CA ASP A 44 0.50 -2.32 -5.05
C ASP A 44 0.21 -0.85 -5.36
N ASP A 45 -0.26 -0.08 -4.36
CA ASP A 45 -0.56 1.35 -4.51
C ASP A 45 0.70 2.16 -4.82
N ILE A 46 1.79 1.90 -4.11
CA ILE A 46 3.09 2.55 -4.36
C ILE A 46 3.61 2.21 -5.76
N ALA A 47 3.48 0.95 -6.19
CA ALA A 47 3.91 0.51 -7.52
C ALA A 47 3.06 1.14 -8.63
N ALA A 48 1.74 1.22 -8.45
CA ALA A 48 0.84 1.89 -9.39
C ALA A 48 1.19 3.38 -9.53
N ALA A 49 1.48 4.06 -8.42
CA ALA A 49 1.94 5.44 -8.44
C ALA A 49 3.28 5.60 -9.18
N ALA A 50 4.22 4.68 -8.94
CA ALA A 50 5.52 4.69 -9.60
C ALA A 50 5.42 4.46 -11.11
N ALA A 51 4.45 3.67 -11.59
CA ALA A 51 4.21 3.45 -13.01
C ALA A 51 3.72 4.72 -13.74
N LEU A 52 3.00 5.61 -13.05
CA LEU A 52 2.49 6.86 -13.62
C LEU A 52 3.53 7.99 -13.63
N LYS A 53 4.52 7.94 -12.72
CA LYS A 53 5.55 8.99 -12.59
C LYS A 53 6.24 9.38 -13.90
N PRO A 54 6.77 8.46 -14.74
CA PRO A 54 7.52 8.84 -15.94
C PRO A 54 6.67 9.60 -16.96
N ALA A 55 5.40 9.21 -17.15
CA ALA A 55 4.49 9.88 -18.06
C ALA A 55 4.18 11.31 -17.57
N VAL A 56 4.01 11.47 -16.27
CA VAL A 56 3.82 12.79 -15.66
C VAL A 56 5.07 13.65 -15.79
N GLU A 57 6.26 13.12 -15.48
CA GLU A 57 7.52 13.84 -15.62
C GLU A 57 7.73 14.36 -17.05
N PHE A 58 7.43 13.51 -18.04
CA PHE A 58 7.49 13.92 -19.44
C PHE A 58 6.53 15.08 -19.74
N CYS A 59 5.28 15.00 -19.27
CA CYS A 59 4.30 16.07 -19.45
C CYS A 59 4.75 17.38 -18.78
N LEU A 60 5.29 17.29 -17.56
CA LEU A 60 5.78 18.44 -16.80
C LEU A 60 6.95 19.14 -17.48
N ILE A 61 7.93 18.39 -17.98
CA ILE A 61 9.10 18.95 -18.69
C ILE A 61 8.66 19.60 -20.00
N LYS A 62 7.78 18.94 -20.76
CA LYS A 62 7.27 19.47 -22.03
C LYS A 62 6.50 20.79 -21.85
N ASN A 63 5.77 20.93 -20.75
CA ASN A 63 4.86 22.05 -20.50
C ASN A 63 5.37 23.02 -19.41
N GLN A 64 6.67 23.05 -19.11
CA GLN A 64 7.26 23.89 -18.06
C GLN A 64 6.90 25.39 -18.16
N SER A 65 6.62 25.90 -19.37
CA SER A 65 6.25 27.30 -19.61
C SER A 65 4.74 27.57 -19.60
N GLY A 66 3.89 26.58 -19.32
CA GLY A 66 2.43 26.67 -19.38
C GLY A 66 1.80 27.05 -18.05
N THR A 67 0.94 28.06 -18.03
CA THR A 67 0.22 28.56 -16.84
C THR A 67 -0.91 27.65 -16.33
N THR A 68 -1.15 26.49 -16.96
CA THR A 68 -2.31 25.63 -16.64
C THR A 68 -1.93 24.14 -16.60
N LEU A 69 -1.02 23.79 -15.70
CA LEU A 69 -0.60 22.40 -15.45
C LEU A 69 -1.79 21.48 -15.13
N SER A 70 -2.81 21.98 -14.42
CA SER A 70 -4.01 21.25 -14.00
C SER A 70 -4.76 20.56 -15.15
N THR A 71 -4.81 21.21 -16.33
CA THR A 71 -5.50 20.67 -17.52
C THR A 71 -4.55 19.98 -18.48
N LEU A 72 -3.26 20.34 -18.51
CA LEU A 72 -2.30 19.78 -19.45
C LEU A 72 -1.79 18.40 -19.01
N CYS A 73 -1.46 18.24 -17.72
CA CYS A 73 -0.96 16.98 -17.18
C CYS A 73 -2.05 16.29 -16.35
N ALA A 74 -3.12 15.90 -17.03
CA ALA A 74 -4.23 15.13 -16.47
C ALA A 74 -4.25 13.71 -17.04
N GLY A 75 -4.90 12.77 -16.34
CA GLY A 75 -5.06 11.42 -16.85
C GLY A 75 -5.82 11.40 -18.18
N GLY A 76 -5.24 10.71 -19.18
CA GLY A 76 -5.76 10.65 -20.54
C GLY A 76 -5.23 11.76 -21.47
N ALA A 77 -4.43 12.69 -20.95
CA ALA A 77 -3.79 13.75 -21.73
C ALA A 77 -2.27 13.54 -21.83
N GLU A 78 -1.66 14.06 -22.90
CA GLU A 78 -0.19 14.13 -23.05
C GLU A 78 0.57 12.80 -22.86
N GLY A 79 -0.08 11.67 -23.15
CA GLY A 79 0.49 10.32 -22.99
C GLY A 79 0.36 9.73 -21.58
N ILE A 80 -0.26 10.44 -20.65
CA ILE A 80 -0.64 9.91 -19.33
C ILE A 80 -1.85 8.99 -19.51
N PRO A 81 -1.82 7.75 -18.97
CA PRO A 81 -2.99 6.87 -18.99
C PRO A 81 -4.24 7.55 -18.42
N ALA A 82 -5.41 7.18 -18.94
CA ALA A 82 -6.68 7.66 -18.41
C ALA A 82 -6.83 7.31 -16.93
N ASN A 83 -7.49 8.18 -16.18
CA ASN A 83 -7.82 7.92 -14.77
C ASN A 83 -8.69 6.67 -14.66
N ILE A 84 -8.41 5.83 -13.67
CA ILE A 84 -9.17 4.62 -13.40
C ILE A 84 -9.95 4.84 -12.11
N ALA A 85 -11.27 4.99 -12.22
CA ALA A 85 -12.13 5.24 -11.07
C ALA A 85 -12.33 4.01 -10.18
N SER A 86 -12.25 2.81 -10.76
CA SER A 86 -12.39 1.54 -10.05
C SER A 86 -11.80 0.39 -10.85
N GLY A 87 -11.30 -0.65 -10.17
CA GLY A 87 -10.93 -1.91 -10.82
C GLY A 87 -9.55 -1.89 -11.49
N TYR A 88 -8.62 -1.10 -10.96
CA TYR A 88 -7.22 -1.11 -11.41
C TYR A 88 -6.57 -2.50 -11.25
N GLY A 89 -6.90 -3.20 -10.16
CA GLY A 89 -6.40 -4.54 -9.84
C GLY A 89 -5.54 -4.56 -8.58
N GLY A 90 -5.32 -5.75 -8.02
CA GLY A 90 -4.61 -5.92 -6.75
C GLY A 90 -5.33 -5.20 -5.61
N TYR A 91 -4.58 -4.49 -4.77
CA TYR A 91 -5.13 -3.66 -3.70
C TYR A 91 -5.38 -2.19 -4.09
N VAL A 92 -5.29 -1.85 -5.37
CA VAL A 92 -5.50 -0.49 -5.88
C VAL A 92 -6.96 -0.27 -6.26
N GLY A 93 -7.60 0.69 -5.60
CA GLY A 93 -9.00 1.06 -5.85
C GLY A 93 -9.13 1.96 -7.07
N SER A 94 -8.43 3.10 -7.05
CA SER A 94 -8.48 4.10 -8.11
C SER A 94 -7.13 4.77 -8.35
N THR A 95 -6.95 5.29 -9.56
CA THR A 95 -5.80 6.10 -9.95
C THR A 95 -6.28 7.38 -10.63
N ALA A 96 -5.73 8.51 -10.18
CA ALA A 96 -6.05 9.81 -10.74
C ALA A 96 -4.78 10.63 -10.92
N VAL A 97 -4.67 11.27 -12.08
CA VAL A 97 -3.66 12.29 -12.35
C VAL A 97 -4.36 13.59 -12.68
N ALA A 98 -4.03 14.64 -11.94
CA ALA A 98 -4.53 15.99 -12.17
C ALA A 98 -3.42 17.00 -11.88
N GLY A 99 -3.10 17.85 -12.84
CA GLY A 99 -2.02 18.84 -12.64
C GLY A 99 -0.64 18.26 -12.39
N GLY A 100 -0.39 17.04 -12.86
CA GLY A 100 0.81 16.28 -12.53
C GLY A 100 0.83 15.71 -11.11
N VAL A 101 -0.17 15.98 -10.27
CA VAL A 101 -0.32 15.29 -8.99
C VAL A 101 -0.90 13.91 -9.26
N VAL A 102 -0.19 12.87 -8.82
CA VAL A 102 -0.64 11.48 -8.91
C VAL A 102 -1.29 11.10 -7.58
N THR A 103 -2.55 10.72 -7.63
CA THR A 103 -3.33 10.26 -6.48
C THR A 103 -3.74 8.82 -6.71
N ILE A 104 -3.33 7.95 -5.79
CA ILE A 104 -3.75 6.55 -5.73
C ILE A 104 -4.62 6.38 -4.49
N THR A 105 -5.77 5.75 -4.66
CA THR A 105 -6.64 5.34 -3.54
C THR A 105 -6.66 3.83 -3.52
N SER A 106 -6.32 3.25 -2.37
CA SER A 106 -6.36 1.81 -2.18
C SER A 106 -7.81 1.28 -2.18
N THR A 107 -7.97 -0.02 -2.33
CA THR A 107 -9.27 -0.68 -2.07
C THR A 107 -9.67 -0.56 -0.60
N THR A 108 -10.95 -0.78 -0.28
CA THR A 108 -11.49 -0.80 1.09
C THR A 108 -11.15 -2.10 1.83
N ASN A 109 -9.89 -2.53 1.83
CA ASN A 109 -9.42 -3.80 2.40
C ASN A 109 -8.33 -3.61 3.48
N PHE A 110 -8.28 -2.42 4.06
CA PHE A 110 -7.27 -2.03 5.04
C PHE A 110 -7.90 -1.74 6.41
N GLY A 111 -7.02 -1.46 7.38
CA GLY A 111 -7.42 -1.23 8.77
C GLY A 111 -7.79 -2.52 9.51
N ALA A 112 -8.18 -2.36 10.77
CA ALA A 112 -8.53 -3.49 11.64
C ALA A 112 -9.84 -4.17 11.22
N SER A 113 -10.80 -3.39 10.70
CA SER A 113 -12.09 -3.88 10.23
C SER A 113 -12.06 -4.39 8.79
N GLY A 114 -10.96 -4.15 8.06
CA GLY A 114 -10.83 -4.52 6.65
C GLY A 114 -11.77 -3.74 5.74
N THR A 115 -12.20 -2.54 6.14
CA THR A 115 -13.13 -1.66 5.42
C THR A 115 -12.53 -0.31 5.11
N ASP A 116 -11.32 -0.03 5.61
CA ASP A 116 -10.69 1.27 5.47
C ASP A 116 -9.97 1.34 4.11
N GLU A 117 -9.91 2.54 3.56
CA GLU A 117 -9.14 2.88 2.38
C GLU A 117 -8.08 3.94 2.74
N TYR A 118 -6.96 3.91 2.04
CA TYR A 118 -5.87 4.86 2.23
C TYR A 118 -5.44 5.48 0.91
N THR A 119 -4.96 6.71 1.00
CA THR A 119 -4.50 7.49 -0.15
C THR A 119 -2.99 7.62 -0.15
N TYR A 120 -2.40 7.51 -1.34
CA TYR A 120 -1.00 7.84 -1.64
C TYR A 120 -0.97 8.93 -2.69
N ILE A 121 -0.49 10.11 -2.31
CA ILE A 121 -0.48 11.31 -3.14
C ILE A 121 0.97 11.70 -3.40
N LEU A 122 1.36 11.69 -4.67
CA LEU A 122 2.67 12.12 -5.14
C LEU A 122 2.52 13.50 -5.79
N THR A 123 3.16 14.49 -5.18
CA THR A 123 3.18 15.86 -5.69
C THR A 123 4.57 16.16 -6.26
N PRO A 124 4.68 16.45 -7.56
CA PRO A 124 5.94 16.84 -8.16
C PRO A 124 6.23 18.32 -7.89
N THR A 125 7.50 18.65 -7.68
CA THR A 125 8.02 20.03 -7.63
C THR A 125 9.16 20.14 -8.62
N ILE A 126 9.00 21.06 -9.59
CA ILE A 126 10.02 21.36 -10.59
C ILE A 126 10.91 22.45 -10.02
N THR A 127 12.21 22.18 -9.94
CA THR A 127 13.20 23.19 -9.53
C THR A 127 13.69 24.00 -10.73
N THR A 128 14.35 25.12 -10.49
CA THR A 128 14.91 26.01 -11.53
C THR A 128 15.87 25.32 -12.50
N ASN A 129 16.43 24.17 -12.14
CA ASN A 129 17.30 23.36 -13.01
C ASN A 129 16.56 22.26 -13.78
N SER A 130 15.23 22.35 -13.90
CA SER A 130 14.39 21.30 -14.53
C SER A 130 14.45 19.93 -13.84
N VAL A 131 14.96 19.87 -12.60
CA VAL A 131 14.94 18.64 -11.81
C VAL A 131 13.58 18.53 -11.14
N ILE A 132 12.92 17.40 -11.35
CA ILE A 132 11.65 17.05 -10.72
C ILE A 132 11.93 16.30 -9.42
N THR A 133 11.38 16.81 -8.33
CA THR A 133 11.38 16.16 -7.02
C THR A 133 9.96 15.76 -6.65
N TRP A 134 9.80 14.66 -5.93
CA TRP A 134 8.48 14.12 -5.58
C TRP A 134 8.30 14.11 -4.07
N ALA A 135 7.23 14.73 -3.58
CA ALA A 135 6.79 14.63 -2.21
C ALA A 135 5.64 13.61 -2.12
N ALA A 136 5.82 12.59 -1.28
CA ALA A 136 4.77 11.63 -0.96
C ALA A 136 3.98 12.11 0.27
N THR A 137 2.65 12.12 0.14
CA THR A 137 1.69 12.51 1.18
C THR A 137 0.47 11.59 1.11
N GLY A 138 -0.52 11.82 1.97
CA GLY A 138 -1.78 11.05 1.99
C GLY A 138 -2.06 10.44 3.35
N THR A 139 -3.18 9.72 3.46
CA THR A 139 -3.59 9.10 4.72
C THR A 139 -2.70 7.90 5.11
N CYS A 140 -1.94 7.35 4.15
CA CYS A 140 -0.98 6.28 4.40
C CYS A 140 0.14 6.64 5.39
N ALA A 141 0.50 7.93 5.49
CA ALA A 141 1.60 8.40 6.33
C ALA A 141 1.27 8.29 7.82
N ALA A 142 0.03 8.62 8.19
CA ALA A 142 -0.45 8.49 9.56
C ALA A 142 -0.49 7.02 10.03
N GLN A 143 -0.55 6.08 9.08
CA GLN A 143 -0.62 4.64 9.33
C GLN A 143 0.73 3.92 9.14
N GLY A 144 1.80 4.64 8.79
CA GLY A 144 3.14 4.06 8.55
C GLY A 144 3.24 3.11 7.35
N LEU A 145 2.28 3.20 6.43
CA LEU A 145 2.23 2.39 5.20
C LEU A 145 3.15 2.99 4.13
N CYS A 146 3.13 4.32 4.06
CA CYS A 146 4.14 5.20 3.48
C CYS A 146 4.73 6.06 4.62
#